data_AF-A0A158GZF1-F1
#
_entry.id   AF-A0A158GZF1-F1
#
_cell.length_a   1.000
_cell.length_b   1.000
_cell.length_c   1.000
_cell.angle_alpha   90.00
_cell.angle_beta   90.00
_cell.angle_gamma   90.00
#
_symmetry.space_group_name_H-M   'P 1'
#
loop_
_entity.id
_entity.type
_entity.pdbx_description
1 polymer ?
#
loop_
_entity_poly.entity_id
_entity_poly.type
_entity_poly.pdbx_seq_one_letter_code
_entity_poly.pdbx_strand_id
1 'polypeptide(L)'
;MEDITLSQCLKGAWRDAAESVRRMPTLFLLAFVLVLATGIAGYQEQLSESPSASSLSSMTNSSALHSAALGHSLTSLGLAFLQSLVIAVLAVQVIRFAMTLNPEPDAAAPAQATRLWDAGFRRYFLLCIALVAAYVGATVVVVIAWILMRLAGLSSGTSMAATATLAVLALCGMSYVSGRLALLFPHTAAGGHLAWRAAWEDTRGHFWAIASTAVVAILPIVAIATVFTVLAEMLATAGSIDSLSVGLLVVQSVVTLLYTATTATCSVWLYKKFGAGLKAQP
;
A
#
# COMPACT_ATOMS: atom_id res chain seq x y z
N MET A 1 10.85 -15.40 -25.54
CA MET A 1 10.01 -15.05 -24.38
C MET A 1 8.72 -15.84 -24.53
N GLU A 2 8.37 -16.69 -23.57
CA GLU A 2 7.08 -17.40 -23.60
C GLU A 2 5.94 -16.36 -23.57
N ASP A 3 4.93 -16.54 -24.42
CA ASP A 3 3.75 -15.68 -24.46
C ASP A 3 2.87 -15.94 -23.23
N ILE A 4 3.30 -15.42 -22.07
CA ILE A 4 2.50 -15.49 -20.84
C ILE A 4 1.22 -14.68 -21.05
N THR A 5 0.08 -15.38 -21.06
CA THR A 5 -1.24 -14.75 -21.18
C THR A 5 -1.63 -14.03 -19.88
N LEU A 6 -2.48 -12.99 -19.95
CA LEU A 6 -2.93 -12.27 -18.74
C LEU A 6 -3.71 -13.19 -17.77
N SER A 7 -4.41 -14.20 -18.29
CA SER A 7 -5.10 -15.21 -17.48
C SER A 7 -4.11 -16.07 -16.69
N GLN A 8 -2.97 -16.42 -17.29
CA GLN A 8 -1.90 -17.13 -16.59
C GLN A 8 -1.25 -16.24 -15.53
N CYS A 9 -1.03 -14.95 -15.79
CA CYS A 9 -0.55 -14.01 -14.76
C CYS A 9 -1.50 -13.96 -13.56
N LEU A 10 -2.81 -13.89 -13.79
CA LEU A 10 -3.81 -13.83 -12.73
C LEU A 10 -3.86 -15.14 -11.91
N LYS A 11 -3.99 -16.28 -12.59
CA LYS A 11 -4.02 -17.60 -11.93
C LYS A 11 -2.71 -17.90 -11.20
N GLY A 12 -1.59 -17.56 -11.82
CA GLY A 12 -0.26 -17.68 -11.23
C GLY A 12 -0.11 -16.82 -9.98
N ALA A 13 -0.53 -15.55 -10.03
CA ALA A 13 -0.45 -14.65 -8.89
C ALA A 13 -1.21 -15.18 -7.67
N TRP A 14 -2.44 -15.66 -7.86
CA TRP A 14 -3.25 -16.25 -6.79
C TRP A 14 -2.68 -17.57 -6.27
N ARG A 15 -2.19 -18.43 -7.16
CA ARG A 15 -1.54 -19.69 -6.78
C ARG A 15 -0.28 -19.45 -5.96
N ASP A 16 0.58 -18.54 -6.41
CA ASP A 16 1.83 -18.20 -5.74
C ASP A 16 1.57 -17.48 -4.41
N ALA A 17 0.53 -16.65 -4.32
CA ALA A 17 0.13 -16.02 -3.06
C ALA A 17 -0.33 -17.07 -2.04
N ALA A 18 -1.17 -18.02 -2.46
CA ALA A 18 -1.60 -19.13 -1.61
C ALA A 18 -0.42 -20.01 -1.16
N GLU A 19 0.51 -20.30 -2.07
CA GLU A 19 1.70 -21.09 -1.76
C GLU A 19 2.64 -20.34 -0.80
N SER A 20 2.76 -19.01 -0.93
CA SER A 20 3.54 -18.15 -0.03
C SER A 20 3.00 -18.22 1.40
N VAL A 21 1.68 -18.15 1.57
CA VAL A 21 1.03 -18.28 2.88
C VAL A 21 1.29 -19.65 3.49
N ARG A 22 1.22 -20.72 2.68
CA ARG A 22 1.44 -22.10 3.13
C ARG A 22 2.87 -22.41 3.51
N ARG A 23 3.85 -21.88 2.78
CA ARG A 23 5.28 -22.17 3.00
C ARG A 23 5.95 -21.25 4.02
N MET A 24 5.41 -20.06 4.27
CA MET A 24 5.95 -19.10 5.23
C MET A 24 4.93 -18.71 6.32
N PRO A 25 4.29 -19.67 7.01
CA PRO A 25 3.22 -19.38 7.97
C PRO A 25 3.70 -18.53 9.15
N THR A 26 4.96 -18.71 9.57
CA THR A 26 5.57 -17.94 10.67
C THR A 26 5.72 -16.46 10.32
N LEU A 27 6.10 -16.12 9.08
CA LEU A 27 6.18 -14.73 8.62
C LEU A 27 4.80 -14.08 8.55
N PHE A 28 3.80 -14.80 8.03
CA PHE A 28 2.43 -14.29 7.98
C PHE A 28 1.82 -14.12 9.38
N LEU A 29 2.07 -15.04 10.31
CA LEU A 29 1.64 -14.91 11.70
C LEU A 29 2.32 -13.73 12.40
N LEU A 30 3.62 -13.55 12.21
CA LEU A 30 4.34 -12.41 12.79
C LEU A 30 3.84 -11.09 12.21
N ALA A 31 3.67 -11.00 10.89
CA ALA A 31 3.11 -9.83 10.24
C ALA A 31 1.67 -9.56 10.70
N PHE A 32 0.85 -10.60 10.87
CA PHE A 32 -0.51 -10.49 11.40
C PHE A 32 -0.52 -9.90 12.80
N VAL A 33 0.29 -10.44 13.72
CA VAL A 33 0.35 -9.95 15.10
C VAL A 33 0.81 -8.49 15.13
N LEU A 34 1.81 -8.11 14.34
CA LEU A 34 2.31 -6.73 14.30
C LEU A 34 1.30 -5.74 13.67
N VAL A 35 0.64 -6.12 12.57
CA VAL A 35 -0.40 -5.29 11.94
C VAL A 35 -1.61 -5.16 12.87
N LEU A 36 -2.00 -6.24 13.54
CA LEU A 36 -3.09 -6.21 14.51
C LEU A 36 -2.75 -5.36 15.73
N ALA A 37 -1.55 -5.51 16.29
CA ALA A 37 -1.09 -4.74 17.44
C ALA A 37 -1.00 -3.23 17.12
N THR A 38 -0.47 -2.88 15.94
CA THR A 38 -0.43 -1.48 15.47
C THR A 38 -1.84 -0.93 15.22
N GLY A 39 -2.75 -1.75 14.68
CA GLY A 39 -4.16 -1.38 14.51
C GLY A 39 -4.89 -1.14 15.84
N ILE A 40 -4.71 -2.02 16.83
CA ILE A 40 -5.29 -1.87 18.18
C ILE A 40 -4.72 -0.63 18.87
N ALA A 41 -3.39 -0.43 18.82
CA ALA A 41 -2.76 0.75 19.39
C ALA A 41 -3.27 2.05 18.75
N GLY A 42 -3.40 2.08 17.42
CA GLY A 42 -4.00 3.21 16.70
C GLY A 42 -5.45 3.47 17.10
N TYR A 43 -6.25 2.41 17.29
CA TYR A 43 -7.63 2.54 17.76
C TYR A 43 -7.73 3.07 19.19
N GLN A 44 -6.85 2.63 20.09
CA GLN A 44 -6.79 3.11 21.48
C GLN A 44 -6.39 4.59 21.57
N GLU A 45 -5.44 5.02 20.75
CA GLU A 45 -5.05 6.43 20.63
C GLU A 45 -6.25 7.28 20.18
N GLN A 46 -7.03 6.81 19.20
CA GLN A 46 -8.21 7.52 18.70
C GLN A 46 -9.36 7.59 19.72
N LEU A 47 -9.53 6.57 20.58
CA LEU A 47 -10.50 6.59 21.68
C LEU A 47 -10.06 7.47 22.86
N SER A 48 -8.76 7.65 23.05
CA SER A 48 -8.20 8.51 24.10
C SER A 48 -8.35 10.00 23.77
N GLU A 49 -8.62 10.33 22.51
CA GLU A 49 -8.94 11.67 22.04
C GLU A 49 -10.41 12.03 22.39
N SER A 50 -10.62 12.65 23.56
CA SER A 50 -11.94 13.12 23.98
C SER A 50 -12.49 14.17 23.00
N PRO A 51 -13.80 14.17 22.63
CA PRO A 51 -14.39 15.07 21.64
C PRO A 51 -14.57 16.53 22.14
N SER A 52 -13.80 16.96 23.14
CA SER A 52 -13.93 18.25 23.81
C SER A 52 -12.80 19.21 23.46
N ALA A 53 -12.42 19.31 22.19
CA ALA A 53 -11.67 20.46 21.72
C ALA A 53 -12.03 20.78 20.27
N SER A 54 -13.17 21.44 20.10
CA SER A 54 -13.41 22.31 18.95
C SER A 54 -12.13 23.09 18.64
N SER A 55 -11.55 22.84 17.47
CA SER A 55 -10.31 23.39 16.93
C SER A 55 -10.29 24.92 16.77
N LEU A 56 -11.33 25.62 17.23
CA LEU A 56 -11.39 27.09 17.31
C LEU A 56 -11.11 27.67 18.71
N SER A 57 -11.12 26.88 19.79
CA SER A 57 -10.93 27.38 21.16
C SER A 57 -9.51 27.18 21.73
N SER A 58 -8.59 26.58 20.97
CA SER A 58 -7.23 26.22 21.44
C SER A 58 -6.15 27.28 21.19
N MET A 59 -6.48 28.44 20.63
CA MET A 59 -5.48 29.48 20.31
C MET A 59 -4.88 30.20 21.53
N THR A 60 -5.41 30.02 22.75
CA THR A 60 -5.02 30.84 23.91
C THR A 60 -4.11 30.18 24.94
N ASN A 61 -3.83 28.87 24.89
CA ASN A 61 -2.94 28.20 25.86
C ASN A 61 -1.82 27.39 25.15
N SER A 62 -0.70 28.04 24.85
CA SER A 62 0.12 27.74 23.65
C SER A 62 1.41 26.92 23.84
N SER A 63 1.73 26.30 24.97
CA SER A 63 2.96 25.47 25.07
C SER A 63 2.73 24.01 25.47
N ALA A 64 1.99 23.75 26.55
CA ALA A 64 1.76 22.37 27.03
C ALA A 64 0.80 21.56 26.13
N LEU A 65 -0.19 22.23 25.52
CA LEU A 65 -1.12 21.62 24.56
C LEU A 65 -0.43 21.30 23.23
N HIS A 66 0.52 22.13 22.78
CA HIS A 66 1.31 21.85 21.59
C HIS A 66 2.25 20.65 21.80
N SER A 67 2.89 20.52 22.97
CA SER A 67 3.73 19.34 23.24
C SER A 67 2.95 18.03 23.33
N ALA A 68 1.72 18.07 23.87
CA ALA A 68 0.85 16.89 23.95
C ALA A 68 0.30 16.49 22.56
N ALA A 69 -0.15 17.47 21.76
CA ALA A 69 -0.58 17.24 20.38
C ALA A 69 0.57 16.76 19.47
N LEU A 70 1.78 17.31 19.64
CA LEU A 70 2.97 16.84 18.95
C LEU A 70 3.33 15.41 19.36
N GLY A 71 3.25 15.09 20.66
CA GLY A 71 3.49 13.73 21.16
C GLY A 71 2.55 12.71 20.50
N HIS A 72 1.25 13.00 20.46
CA HIS A 72 0.24 12.14 19.85
C HIS A 72 0.39 12.02 18.31
N SER A 73 0.76 13.10 17.64
CA SER A 73 1.07 13.05 16.21
C SER A 73 2.31 12.21 15.92
N LEU A 74 3.31 12.23 16.81
CA LEU A 74 4.52 11.42 16.65
C LEU A 74 4.28 9.93 16.94
N THR A 75 3.45 9.59 17.93
CA THR A 75 3.09 8.19 18.23
C THR A 75 2.28 7.56 17.10
N SER A 76 1.25 8.25 16.60
CA SER A 76 0.46 7.80 15.44
C SER A 76 1.31 7.67 14.17
N LEU A 77 2.21 8.63 13.91
CA LEU A 77 3.16 8.54 12.79
C LEU A 77 4.11 7.34 12.96
N GLY A 78 4.61 7.10 14.18
CA GLY A 78 5.47 5.97 14.49
C GLY A 78 4.77 4.62 14.28
N LEU A 79 3.50 4.50 14.70
CA LEU A 79 2.68 3.31 14.47
C LEU A 79 2.42 3.07 12.99
N ALA A 80 2.04 4.11 12.24
CA ALA A 80 1.84 4.02 10.79
C ALA A 80 3.14 3.64 10.06
N PHE A 81 4.28 4.20 10.49
CA PHE A 81 5.58 3.86 9.94
C PHE A 81 5.95 2.40 10.21
N LEU A 82 5.74 1.92 11.44
CA LEU A 82 5.99 0.52 11.80
C LEU A 82 5.10 -0.43 10.99
N GLN A 83 3.81 -0.13 10.87
CA GLN A 83 2.89 -0.91 10.06
C GLN A 83 3.32 -0.95 8.59
N SER A 84 3.71 0.20 8.02
CA SER A 84 4.25 0.27 6.65
C SER A 84 5.52 -0.54 6.49
N LEU A 85 6.41 -0.54 7.50
CA LEU A 85 7.65 -1.32 7.48
C LEU A 85 7.33 -2.82 7.46
N VAL A 86 6.40 -3.29 8.30
CA VAL A 86 5.97 -4.69 8.37
C VAL A 86 5.40 -5.14 7.03
N ILE A 87 4.52 -4.33 6.42
CA ILE A 87 3.93 -4.62 5.11
C ILE A 87 5.00 -4.65 4.02
N ALA A 88 5.96 -3.71 4.03
CA ALA A 88 7.06 -3.68 3.08
C ALA A 88 7.96 -4.92 3.19
N VAL A 89 8.31 -5.34 4.42
CA VAL A 89 9.08 -6.57 4.67
C VAL A 89 8.33 -7.78 4.14
N LEU A 90 7.03 -7.91 4.45
CA LEU A 90 6.22 -9.00 3.94
C LEU A 90 6.18 -9.03 2.41
N ALA A 91 5.95 -7.88 1.78
CA ALA A 91 5.91 -7.75 0.32
C ALA A 91 7.23 -8.20 -0.33
N VAL A 92 8.38 -7.75 0.19
CA VAL A 92 9.70 -8.15 -0.33
C VAL A 92 9.91 -9.66 -0.21
N GLN A 93 9.55 -10.25 0.92
CA GLN A 93 9.73 -11.69 1.14
C GLN A 93 8.81 -12.52 0.23
N VAL A 94 7.56 -12.10 0.04
CA VAL A 94 6.64 -12.72 -0.91
C VAL A 94 7.15 -12.59 -2.35
N ILE A 95 7.66 -11.42 -2.74
CA ILE A 95 8.25 -11.21 -4.07
C ILE A 95 9.45 -12.13 -4.29
N ARG A 96 10.41 -12.15 -3.35
CA ARG A 96 11.61 -12.99 -3.43
C ARG A 96 11.24 -14.46 -3.54
N PHE A 97 10.28 -14.91 -2.74
CA PHE A 97 9.80 -16.27 -2.79
C PHE A 97 9.09 -16.60 -4.12
N ALA A 98 8.20 -15.74 -4.60
CA ALA A 98 7.52 -15.93 -5.89
C ALA A 98 8.50 -15.93 -7.08
N MET A 99 9.59 -15.18 -7.00
CA MET A 99 10.69 -15.24 -7.96
C MET A 99 11.42 -16.59 -7.91
N THR A 100 11.67 -17.14 -6.71
CA THR A 100 12.34 -18.45 -6.54
C THR A 100 11.48 -19.65 -6.96
N LEU A 101 10.16 -19.56 -6.82
CA LEU A 101 9.22 -20.61 -7.20
C LEU A 101 9.21 -20.89 -8.72
N ASN A 102 9.52 -19.86 -9.50
CA ASN A 102 9.41 -19.88 -10.94
C ASN A 102 10.71 -19.33 -11.54
N PRO A 103 11.83 -20.09 -11.44
CA PRO A 103 13.11 -19.65 -11.98
C PRO A 103 13.00 -19.49 -13.49
N GLU A 104 13.46 -18.35 -14.01
CA GLU A 104 13.53 -18.12 -15.46
C GLU A 104 14.73 -18.90 -16.01
N PRO A 105 14.58 -19.71 -17.08
CA PRO A 105 15.59 -20.68 -17.50
C PRO A 105 16.95 -20.09 -17.88
N ASP A 106 17.01 -18.78 -18.18
CA ASP A 106 18.24 -18.05 -18.56
C ASP A 106 18.62 -16.92 -17.59
N ALA A 107 17.87 -16.71 -16.50
CA ALA A 107 18.21 -15.68 -15.53
C ALA A 107 19.28 -16.20 -14.56
N ALA A 108 20.39 -15.47 -14.44
CA ALA A 108 21.37 -15.68 -13.38
C ALA A 108 20.62 -15.78 -12.05
N ALA A 109 20.84 -16.89 -11.32
CA ALA A 109 20.12 -17.19 -10.09
C ALA A 109 20.10 -15.93 -9.21
N PRO A 110 18.91 -15.42 -8.80
CA PRO A 110 18.85 -14.22 -8.00
C PRO A 110 19.71 -14.46 -6.77
N ALA A 111 20.76 -13.66 -6.62
CA ALA A 111 21.71 -13.79 -5.52
C ALA A 111 20.90 -13.86 -4.24
N GLN A 112 20.88 -15.05 -3.64
CA GLN A 112 19.99 -15.36 -2.55
C GLN A 112 20.45 -14.51 -1.37
N ALA A 113 19.81 -13.37 -1.24
CA ALA A 113 20.01 -12.37 -0.20
C ALA A 113 19.66 -13.01 1.14
N THR A 114 20.62 -13.73 1.72
CA THR A 114 20.49 -14.41 3.02
C THR A 114 20.31 -13.41 4.16
N ARG A 115 20.54 -12.11 3.91
CA ARG A 115 20.30 -11.05 4.88
C ARG A 115 18.96 -10.37 4.63
N LEU A 116 18.18 -10.28 5.69
CA LEU A 116 16.91 -9.54 5.73
C LEU A 116 17.08 -8.05 5.36
N TRP A 117 18.28 -7.49 5.53
CA TRP A 117 18.60 -6.08 5.30
C TRP A 117 19.66 -5.88 4.22
N ASP A 118 19.39 -6.35 3.01
CA ASP A 118 20.29 -6.13 1.87
C ASP A 118 20.06 -4.79 1.16
N ALA A 119 21.01 -4.40 0.31
CA ALA A 119 20.92 -3.16 -0.47
C ALA A 119 19.63 -3.10 -1.32
N GLY A 120 19.13 -4.24 -1.82
CA GLY A 120 17.84 -4.34 -2.51
C GLY A 120 16.66 -3.99 -1.61
N PHE A 121 16.65 -4.47 -0.36
CA PHE A 121 15.61 -4.10 0.61
C PHE A 121 15.61 -2.60 0.89
N ARG A 122 16.79 -1.99 1.09
CA ARG A 122 16.91 -0.54 1.29
C ARG A 122 16.37 0.26 0.09
N ARG A 123 16.68 -0.16 -1.14
CA ARG A 123 16.18 0.50 -2.37
C ARG A 123 14.66 0.36 -2.49
N TYR A 124 14.12 -0.83 -2.22
CA TYR A 124 12.68 -1.08 -2.20
C TYR A 124 11.98 -0.21 -1.15
N PHE A 125 12.52 -0.16 0.07
CA PHE A 125 11.97 0.63 1.16
C PHE A 125 12.01 2.13 0.86
N LEU A 126 13.12 2.63 0.28
CA LEU A 126 13.22 4.01 -0.19
C LEU A 126 12.21 4.32 -1.29
N LEU A 127 11.95 3.39 -2.21
CA LEU A 127 10.92 3.53 -3.23
C LEU A 127 9.52 3.64 -2.61
N CYS A 128 9.20 2.77 -1.64
CA CYS A 128 7.94 2.84 -0.90
C CYS A 128 7.80 4.19 -0.17
N ILE A 129 8.84 4.65 0.53
CA ILE A 129 8.83 5.97 1.19
C ILE A 129 8.63 7.08 0.17
N ALA A 130 9.35 7.05 -0.96
CA ALA A 130 9.21 8.07 -2.00
C ALA A 130 7.80 8.11 -2.58
N LEU A 131 7.16 6.94 -2.77
CA LEU A 131 5.80 6.86 -3.29
C LEU A 131 4.76 7.34 -2.27
N VAL A 132 4.93 6.99 -0.99
CA VAL A 132 4.09 7.50 0.11
C VAL A 132 4.27 9.01 0.24
N ALA A 133 5.51 9.52 0.23
CA ALA A 133 5.79 10.94 0.29
C ALA A 133 5.20 11.70 -0.91
N ALA A 134 5.23 11.12 -2.11
CA ALA A 134 4.59 11.68 -3.28
C ALA A 134 3.05 11.71 -3.13
N TYR A 135 2.46 10.67 -2.56
CA TYR A 135 1.01 10.63 -2.27
C TYR A 135 0.61 11.69 -1.24
N VAL A 136 1.35 11.80 -0.14
CA VAL A 136 1.15 12.84 0.88
C VAL A 136 1.38 14.24 0.29
N GLY A 137 2.40 14.42 -0.55
CA GLY A 137 2.63 15.68 -1.25
C GLY A 137 1.44 16.07 -2.14
N ALA A 138 0.90 15.11 -2.89
CA ALA A 138 -0.28 15.33 -3.73
C ALA A 138 -1.53 15.72 -2.91
N THR A 139 -1.77 15.07 -1.76
CA THR A 139 -2.90 15.43 -0.88
C THR A 139 -2.71 16.82 -0.27
N VAL A 140 -1.50 17.17 0.17
CA VAL A 140 -1.17 18.52 0.67
C VAL A 140 -1.44 19.59 -0.39
N VAL A 141 -1.05 19.34 -1.64
CA VAL A 141 -1.33 20.28 -2.77
C VAL A 141 -2.84 20.47 -2.97
N VAL A 142 -3.63 19.39 -2.92
CA VAL A 142 -5.10 19.47 -3.03
C VAL A 142 -5.70 20.28 -1.87
N VAL A 143 -5.21 20.08 -0.65
CA VAL A 143 -5.66 20.84 0.54
C VAL A 143 -5.29 22.32 0.43
N ILE A 144 -4.07 22.65 0.00
CA ILE A 144 -3.65 24.04 -0.21
C ILE A 144 -4.53 24.70 -1.29
N ALA A 145 -4.78 24.00 -2.41
CA ALA A 145 -5.65 24.48 -3.46
C ALA A 145 -7.08 24.74 -2.94
N TRP A 146 -7.61 23.84 -2.10
CA TRP A 146 -8.91 24.03 -1.45
C TRP A 146 -8.95 25.29 -0.58
N ILE A 147 -7.94 25.49 0.26
CA ILE A 147 -7.83 26.67 1.14
C ILE A 147 -7.74 27.95 0.29
N LEU A 148 -6.92 27.96 -0.76
CA LEU A 148 -6.82 29.10 -1.68
C LEU A 148 -8.16 29.41 -2.36
N MET A 149 -8.88 28.39 -2.82
CA MET A 149 -10.20 28.58 -3.44
C MET A 149 -11.22 29.16 -2.44
N ARG A 150 -11.19 28.72 -1.18
CA ARG A 150 -12.00 29.27 -0.10
C ARG A 150 -11.66 30.73 0.20
N LEU A 151 -10.36 31.07 0.25
CA LEU A 151 -9.88 32.43 0.50
C LEU A 151 -10.19 33.38 -0.67
N ALA A 152 -10.25 32.87 -1.90
CA ALA A 152 -10.61 33.63 -3.10
C ALA A 152 -12.12 33.93 -3.23
N GLY A 153 -12.95 33.54 -2.25
CA GLY A 153 -14.38 33.85 -2.24
C GLY A 153 -15.21 33.03 -3.24
N LEU A 154 -14.66 31.97 -3.82
CA LEU A 154 -15.41 31.04 -4.66
C LEU A 154 -16.37 30.24 -3.76
N SER A 155 -17.67 30.40 -4.01
CA SER A 155 -18.76 29.99 -3.12
C SER A 155 -18.75 28.50 -2.71
N SER A 156 -19.39 28.21 -1.57
CA SER A 156 -19.43 26.93 -0.86
C SER A 156 -19.87 25.70 -1.70
N GLY A 157 -20.63 25.89 -2.79
CA GLY A 157 -21.06 24.81 -3.68
C GLY A 157 -20.06 24.46 -4.80
N THR A 158 -19.44 25.48 -5.41
CA THR A 158 -18.47 25.28 -6.52
C THR A 158 -17.11 24.85 -6.00
N SER A 159 -16.73 25.31 -4.80
CA SER A 159 -15.50 24.93 -4.12
C SER A 159 -15.40 23.42 -3.86
N MET A 160 -16.50 22.77 -3.43
CA MET A 160 -16.49 21.32 -3.14
C MET A 160 -16.35 20.47 -4.41
N ALA A 161 -17.05 20.84 -5.49
CA ALA A 161 -16.93 20.13 -6.77
C ALA A 161 -15.52 20.31 -7.38
N ALA A 162 -14.95 21.51 -7.30
CA ALA A 162 -13.58 21.78 -7.75
C ALA A 162 -12.54 20.99 -6.94
N THR A 163 -12.71 20.85 -5.63
CA THR A 163 -11.81 20.00 -4.84
C THR A 163 -11.98 18.53 -5.08
N ALA A 164 -13.23 18.06 -5.25
CA ALA A 164 -13.49 16.65 -5.53
C ALA A 164 -12.84 16.26 -6.87
N THR A 165 -12.96 17.12 -7.89
CA THR A 165 -12.31 16.91 -9.19
C THR A 165 -10.78 16.94 -9.08
N LEU A 166 -10.20 17.90 -8.35
CA LEU A 166 -8.75 17.93 -8.10
C LEU A 166 -8.26 16.69 -7.32
N ALA A 167 -9.01 16.23 -6.33
CA ALA A 167 -8.68 15.03 -5.57
C ALA A 167 -8.72 13.78 -6.45
N VAL A 168 -9.76 13.64 -7.30
CA VAL A 168 -9.86 12.55 -8.28
C VAL A 168 -8.72 12.61 -9.29
N LEU A 169 -8.39 13.80 -9.81
CA LEU A 169 -7.27 13.97 -10.74
C LEU A 169 -5.93 13.62 -10.09
N ALA A 170 -5.70 14.05 -8.85
CA ALA A 170 -4.51 13.69 -8.08
C ALA A 170 -4.44 12.17 -7.86
N LEU A 171 -5.55 11.53 -7.48
CA LEU A 171 -5.64 10.09 -7.32
C LEU A 171 -5.33 9.37 -8.64
N CYS A 172 -5.96 9.76 -9.74
CA CYS A 172 -5.71 9.19 -11.06
C CYS A 172 -4.26 9.37 -11.51
N GLY A 173 -3.68 10.56 -11.31
CA GLY A 173 -2.28 10.85 -11.61
C GLY A 173 -1.33 9.97 -10.79
N MET A 174 -1.59 9.83 -9.50
CA MET A 174 -0.80 8.97 -8.62
C MET A 174 -0.96 7.49 -8.97
N SER A 175 -2.16 7.02 -9.28
CA SER A 175 -2.39 5.65 -9.76
C SER A 175 -1.68 5.38 -11.09
N TYR A 176 -1.64 6.37 -11.99
CA TYR A 176 -0.88 6.29 -13.24
C TYR A 176 0.61 6.12 -12.97
N VAL A 177 1.20 6.97 -12.11
CA VAL A 177 2.62 6.88 -11.73
C VAL A 177 2.92 5.55 -11.04
N SER A 178 2.09 5.11 -10.09
CA SER A 178 2.24 3.83 -9.41
C SER A 178 2.19 2.63 -10.35
N GLY A 179 1.26 2.63 -11.31
CA GLY A 179 1.15 1.57 -12.32
C GLY A 179 2.37 1.51 -13.25
N ARG A 180 2.95 2.66 -13.58
CA ARG A 180 4.20 2.77 -14.37
C ARG A 180 5.40 2.21 -13.61
N LEU A 181 5.43 2.42 -12.29
CA LEU A 181 6.52 1.98 -11.42
C LEU A 181 6.32 0.57 -10.85
N ALA A 182 5.20 -0.08 -11.16
CA ALA A 182 4.85 -1.39 -10.64
C ALA A 182 5.93 -2.46 -10.91
N LEU A 183 6.64 -2.36 -12.04
CA LEU A 183 7.73 -3.28 -12.43
C LEU A 183 9.04 -3.04 -11.64
N LEU A 184 9.20 -1.85 -11.06
CA LEU A 184 10.41 -1.48 -10.32
C LEU A 184 10.45 -2.14 -8.93
N PHE A 185 9.29 -2.41 -8.33
CA PHE A 185 9.16 -3.13 -7.06
C PHE A 185 9.79 -4.54 -7.11
N PRO A 186 9.40 -5.43 -8.03
CA PRO A 186 9.99 -6.76 -8.11
C PRO A 186 11.47 -6.73 -8.54
N HIS A 187 11.86 -5.79 -9.40
CA HIS A 187 13.27 -5.62 -9.81
C HIS A 187 14.17 -5.24 -8.62
N THR A 188 13.76 -4.25 -7.82
CA THR A 188 14.53 -3.79 -6.64
C THR A 188 14.51 -4.83 -5.52
N ALA A 189 13.40 -5.53 -5.31
CA ALA A 189 13.30 -6.61 -4.33
C ALA A 189 14.21 -7.80 -4.68
N ALA A 190 14.42 -8.07 -5.97
CA ALA A 190 15.37 -9.05 -6.49
C ALA A 190 16.85 -8.60 -6.38
N GLY A 191 17.11 -7.33 -6.04
CA GLY A 191 18.46 -6.79 -5.87
C GLY A 191 18.94 -5.85 -6.98
N GLY A 192 18.14 -5.62 -8.01
CA GLY A 192 18.49 -4.77 -9.16
C GLY A 192 18.63 -3.28 -8.82
N HIS A 193 19.15 -2.52 -9.76
CA HIS A 193 19.34 -1.07 -9.65
C HIS A 193 18.06 -0.28 -9.99
N LEU A 194 17.99 0.98 -9.52
CA LEU A 194 16.84 1.85 -9.77
C LEU A 194 16.88 2.42 -11.20
N ALA A 195 16.37 1.66 -12.18
CA ALA A 195 16.30 2.06 -13.59
C ALA A 195 14.91 2.65 -13.95
N TRP A 196 14.62 3.84 -13.42
CA TRP A 196 13.32 4.53 -13.60
C TRP A 196 12.92 4.70 -15.07
N ARG A 197 13.89 5.06 -15.92
CA ARG A 197 13.66 5.27 -17.35
C ARG A 197 13.30 3.98 -18.08
N ALA A 198 14.00 2.89 -17.77
CA ALA A 198 13.72 1.58 -18.36
C ALA A 198 12.33 1.08 -17.98
N ALA A 199 11.94 1.21 -16.69
CA ALA A 199 10.59 0.87 -16.24
C ALA A 199 9.50 1.69 -16.97
N TRP A 200 9.78 2.97 -17.23
CA TRP A 200 8.86 3.85 -17.93
C TRP A 200 8.70 3.48 -19.41
N GLU A 201 9.80 3.12 -20.07
CA GLU A 201 9.81 2.68 -21.47
C GLU A 201 9.10 1.33 -21.63
N ASP A 202 9.39 0.34 -20.77
CA ASP A 202 8.78 -1.00 -20.79
C ASP A 202 7.25 -0.95 -20.60
N THR A 203 6.76 -0.04 -19.77
CA THR A 203 5.33 0.08 -19.52
C THR A 203 4.59 0.87 -20.61
N ARG A 204 5.27 1.70 -21.43
CA ARG A 204 4.65 2.81 -22.23
C ARG A 204 3.41 2.40 -23.03
N GLY A 205 3.47 1.24 -23.70
CA GLY A 205 2.36 0.66 -24.49
C GLY A 205 1.47 -0.34 -23.75
N HIS A 206 1.84 -0.77 -22.54
CA HIS A 206 1.19 -1.87 -21.83
C HIS A 206 0.45 -1.44 -20.56
N PHE A 207 0.40 -0.13 -20.27
CA PHE A 207 -0.20 0.42 -19.04
C PHE A 207 -1.61 -0.11 -18.77
N TRP A 208 -2.50 -0.10 -19.76
CA TRP A 208 -3.87 -0.58 -19.59
C TRP A 208 -3.93 -2.08 -19.26
N ALA A 209 -3.04 -2.88 -19.83
CA ALA A 209 -2.95 -4.31 -19.52
C ALA A 209 -2.44 -4.55 -18.09
N ILE A 210 -1.43 -3.79 -17.66
CA ILE A 210 -0.88 -3.83 -16.30
C ILE A 210 -1.92 -3.37 -15.27
N ALA A 211 -2.59 -2.24 -15.52
CA ALA A 211 -3.59 -1.69 -14.63
C ALA A 211 -4.81 -2.62 -14.51
N SER A 212 -5.36 -3.11 -15.64
CA SER A 212 -6.51 -4.03 -15.63
C SER A 212 -6.19 -5.35 -14.93
N THR A 213 -5.01 -5.93 -15.15
CA THR A 213 -4.62 -7.15 -14.43
C THR A 213 -4.44 -6.94 -12.94
N ALA A 214 -3.81 -5.84 -12.52
CA ALA A 214 -3.70 -5.51 -11.10
C ALA A 214 -5.08 -5.31 -10.45
N VAL A 215 -5.98 -4.56 -11.11
CA VAL A 215 -7.36 -4.34 -10.64
C VAL A 215 -8.11 -5.67 -10.53
N VAL A 216 -8.09 -6.50 -11.57
CA VAL A 216 -8.78 -7.80 -11.58
C VAL A 216 -8.19 -8.76 -10.53
N ALA A 217 -6.87 -8.71 -10.28
CA ALA A 217 -6.24 -9.53 -9.25
C ALA A 217 -6.68 -9.14 -7.84
N ILE A 218 -6.89 -7.86 -7.59
CA ILE A 218 -7.24 -7.30 -6.28
C ILE A 218 -8.75 -7.34 -6.00
N LEU A 219 -9.58 -7.30 -7.06
CA LEU A 219 -11.03 -7.17 -6.96
C LEU A 219 -11.71 -8.20 -6.03
N PRO A 220 -11.33 -9.49 -6.00
CA PRO A 220 -11.90 -10.44 -5.06
C PRO A 220 -11.63 -10.08 -3.59
N ILE A 221 -10.43 -9.57 -3.29
CA ILE A 221 -10.04 -9.18 -1.93
C ILE A 221 -10.83 -7.95 -1.50
N VAL A 222 -10.97 -6.96 -2.41
CA VAL A 222 -11.78 -5.77 -2.16
C VAL A 222 -13.23 -6.14 -1.96
N ALA A 223 -13.79 -7.02 -2.78
CA ALA A 223 -15.17 -7.49 -2.63
C ALA A 223 -15.39 -8.14 -1.25
N ILE A 224 -14.49 -9.03 -0.83
CA ILE A 224 -14.52 -9.65 0.51
C ILE A 224 -14.46 -8.58 1.61
N ALA A 225 -13.51 -7.64 1.50
CA ALA A 225 -13.36 -6.55 2.47
C ALA A 225 -14.63 -5.67 2.56
N THR A 226 -15.25 -5.33 1.42
CA THR A 226 -16.49 -4.55 1.37
C THR A 226 -17.65 -5.29 2.00
N VAL A 227 -17.78 -6.60 1.78
CA VAL A 227 -18.83 -7.41 2.41
C VAL A 227 -18.66 -7.44 3.93
N PHE A 228 -17.43 -7.65 4.42
CA PHE A 228 -17.16 -7.67 5.86
C PHE A 228 -17.38 -6.32 6.53
N THR A 229 -17.00 -5.21 5.88
CA THR A 229 -17.23 -3.85 6.41
C THR A 229 -18.71 -3.53 6.48
N VAL A 230 -19.48 -3.79 5.42
CA VAL A 230 -20.94 -3.61 5.42
C VAL A 230 -21.60 -4.50 6.49
N LEU A 231 -21.20 -5.77 6.60
CA LEU A 231 -21.76 -6.68 7.60
C LEU A 231 -21.47 -6.19 9.02
N ALA A 232 -20.25 -5.71 9.28
CA ALA A 232 -19.88 -5.15 10.57
C ALA A 232 -20.69 -3.88 10.90
N GLU A 233 -20.87 -2.97 9.95
CA GLU A 233 -21.74 -1.79 10.13
C GLU A 233 -23.17 -2.19 10.48
N MET A 234 -23.74 -3.18 9.78
CA MET A 234 -25.08 -3.68 10.07
C MET A 234 -25.17 -4.29 11.47
N LEU A 235 -24.19 -5.07 11.91
CA LEU A 235 -24.17 -5.66 13.25
C LEU A 235 -23.90 -4.62 14.35
N ALA A 236 -23.14 -3.56 14.07
CA ALA A 236 -22.87 -2.46 15.01
C ALA A 236 -24.16 -1.73 15.41
N THR A 237 -25.14 -1.65 14.51
CA THR A 237 -26.45 -1.08 14.82
C THR A 237 -27.32 -1.95 15.75
N ALA A 238 -26.94 -3.22 15.96
CA ALA A 238 -27.74 -4.22 16.66
C ALA A 238 -27.12 -4.75 17.98
N GLY A 239 -25.89 -4.35 18.35
CA GLY A 239 -25.17 -4.93 19.50
C GLY A 239 -24.13 -4.00 20.15
N SER A 240 -23.38 -4.52 21.12
CA SER A 240 -22.34 -3.75 21.84
C SER A 240 -21.13 -3.46 20.93
N ILE A 241 -20.75 -2.18 20.87
CA ILE A 241 -19.81 -1.61 19.89
C ILE A 241 -18.37 -2.12 20.09
N ASP A 242 -17.99 -2.48 21.32
CA ASP A 242 -16.59 -2.77 21.67
C ASP A 242 -16.09 -4.11 21.12
N SER A 243 -16.88 -5.19 21.18
CA SER A 243 -16.44 -6.52 20.71
C SER A 243 -16.36 -6.59 19.18
N LEU A 244 -17.21 -5.82 18.50
CA LEU A 244 -17.29 -5.76 17.05
C LEU A 244 -16.10 -5.01 16.43
N SER A 245 -15.58 -4.00 17.13
CA SER A 245 -14.39 -3.24 16.70
C SER A 245 -13.13 -4.11 16.60
N VAL A 246 -12.87 -4.96 17.61
CA VAL A 246 -11.71 -5.86 17.63
C VAL A 246 -11.83 -6.94 16.54
N GLY A 247 -13.02 -7.49 16.34
CA GLY A 247 -13.29 -8.45 15.26
C GLY A 247 -13.02 -7.85 13.88
N LEU A 248 -13.41 -6.59 13.65
CA LEU A 248 -13.14 -5.87 12.41
C LEU A 248 -11.64 -5.67 12.18
N LEU A 249 -10.88 -5.29 13.23
CA LEU A 249 -9.42 -5.13 13.14
C LEU A 249 -8.72 -6.45 12.78
N VAL A 250 -9.19 -7.58 13.30
CA VAL A 250 -8.70 -8.91 12.92
C VAL A 250 -8.94 -9.17 11.44
N VAL A 251 -10.18 -8.98 10.96
CA VAL A 251 -10.52 -9.18 9.54
C VAL A 251 -9.72 -8.25 8.64
N GLN A 252 -9.61 -6.97 9.00
CA GLN A 252 -8.83 -5.98 8.27
C GLN A 252 -7.35 -6.37 8.20
N SER A 253 -6.78 -6.90 9.29
CA SER A 253 -5.39 -7.38 9.31
C SER A 253 -5.20 -8.54 8.33
N VAL A 254 -6.10 -9.55 8.34
CA VAL A 254 -6.05 -10.67 7.38
C VAL A 254 -6.17 -10.18 5.94
N VAL A 255 -7.15 -9.32 5.66
CA VAL A 255 -7.37 -8.72 4.33
C VAL A 255 -6.13 -7.97 3.87
N THR A 256 -5.49 -7.19 4.75
CA THR A 256 -4.27 -6.41 4.43
C THR A 256 -3.11 -7.34 4.05
N LEU A 257 -2.92 -8.45 4.76
CA LEU A 257 -1.89 -9.42 4.43
C LEU A 257 -2.15 -10.11 3.09
N LEU A 258 -3.39 -10.54 2.85
CA LEU A 258 -3.80 -11.16 1.59
C LEU A 258 -3.66 -10.19 0.42
N TYR A 259 -4.09 -8.94 0.61
CA TYR A 259 -3.92 -7.86 -0.36
C TYR A 259 -2.44 -7.66 -0.70
N THR A 260 -1.59 -7.59 0.31
CA THR A 260 -0.14 -7.41 0.14
C THR A 260 0.48 -8.58 -0.62
N ALA A 261 0.15 -9.81 -0.23
CA ALA A 261 0.67 -11.01 -0.86
C ALA A 261 0.25 -11.12 -2.33
N THR A 262 -1.03 -10.91 -2.64
CA THR A 262 -1.55 -10.99 -4.01
C THR A 262 -1.00 -9.86 -4.89
N THR A 263 -0.86 -8.66 -4.36
CA THR A 263 -0.27 -7.54 -5.12
C THR A 263 1.21 -7.78 -5.39
N ALA A 264 1.94 -8.30 -4.40
CA ALA A 264 3.34 -8.69 -4.52
C ALA A 264 3.53 -9.78 -5.59
N THR A 265 2.78 -10.87 -5.56
CA THR A 265 2.90 -11.93 -6.57
C THR A 265 2.43 -11.47 -7.95
N CYS A 266 1.37 -10.66 -8.02
CA CYS A 266 0.91 -10.06 -9.28
C CYS A 266 2.01 -9.21 -9.94
N SER A 267 2.72 -8.40 -9.15
CA SER A 267 3.85 -7.60 -9.64
C SER A 267 4.97 -8.46 -10.23
N VAL A 268 5.26 -9.63 -9.64
CA VAL A 268 6.25 -10.58 -10.16
C VAL A 268 5.85 -11.15 -11.52
N TRP A 269 4.60 -11.55 -11.69
CA TRP A 269 4.11 -12.06 -12.97
C TRP A 269 4.09 -10.98 -14.05
N LEU A 270 3.78 -9.74 -13.68
CA LEU A 270 3.85 -8.59 -14.58
C LEU A 270 5.29 -8.25 -14.96
N TYR A 271 6.22 -8.34 -14.01
CA TYR A 271 7.65 -8.17 -14.27
C TYR A 271 8.20 -9.21 -15.24
N LYS A 272 7.79 -10.47 -15.10
CA LYS A 272 8.21 -11.52 -16.03
C LYS A 272 7.75 -11.26 -17.47
N LYS A 273 6.50 -10.80 -17.61
CA LYS A 273 5.87 -10.53 -18.89
C LYS A 273 6.38 -9.25 -19.57
N PHE A 274 6.53 -8.16 -18.82
CA PHE A 274 6.78 -6.82 -19.38
C PHE A 274 8.16 -6.24 -19.08
N GLY A 275 8.90 -6.78 -18.10
CA GLY A 275 10.18 -6.22 -17.63
C GLY A 275 11.39 -6.57 -18.48
N ALA A 276 11.24 -6.70 -19.80
CA ALA A 276 12.33 -7.10 -20.69
C ALA A 276 13.50 -6.10 -20.66
N GLY A 277 13.23 -4.80 -20.70
CA GLY A 277 14.25 -3.76 -20.62
C GLY A 277 14.91 -3.68 -19.25
N LEU A 278 14.15 -3.85 -18.17
CA LEU A 278 14.68 -3.92 -16.80
C LEU A 278 15.57 -5.14 -16.57
N LYS A 279 15.28 -6.29 -17.18
CA LYS A 279 16.12 -7.49 -17.10
C LYS A 279 17.46 -7.33 -17.81
N ALA A 280 17.52 -6.48 -18.83
CA ALA A 280 18.75 -6.22 -19.59
C ALA A 280 19.75 -5.32 -18.83
N GLN A 281 19.34 -4.68 -17.73
CA GLN A 281 20.19 -3.82 -16.90
C GLN A 281 20.35 -4.47 -15.51
N PRO A 282 21.50 -5.09 -15.19
CA PRO A 282 21.74 -5.71 -13.88
C PRO A 282 21.84 -4.69 -12.74
#